data_AF-A0A3N1B1R6-F1
#
_entry.id   AF-A0A3N1B1R6-F1
#
_cell.length_a   1.000
_cell.length_b   1.000
_cell.length_c   1.000
_cell.angle_alpha   90.00
_cell.angle_beta   90.00
_cell.angle_gamma   90.00
#
_symmetry.space_group_name_H-M   'P 1'
#
loop_
_entity.id
_entity.type
_entity.pdbx_description
1 polymer ?
#
loop_
_entity_poly.entity_id
_entity_poly.type
_entity_poly.pdbx_seq_one_letter_code
_entity_poly.pdbx_strand_id
1 'polypeptide(L)'
;MCGVNHNLFPRPGYLIDIACESIAAKVLFTRMLSHHEEIGLTAEQISRLIDINAEYQARLVAIRVSFAQITEELEHKRGRLDTEAVVGRKELLDRHAELFRAEEELFFTYGGHGHELLTDEQIATIDRIYHAEKDARLAELLPSLNNAVGPAFRLTAATA
;
A
#
# COMPACT_ATOMS: atom_id res chain seq x y z
N MET A 1 20.21 -6.67 -39.71
CA MET A 1 19.01 -6.96 -38.92
C MET A 1 19.45 -7.46 -37.56
N CYS A 2 19.23 -6.67 -36.50
CA CYS A 2 19.59 -7.04 -35.14
C CYS A 2 18.59 -8.09 -34.65
N GLY A 3 19.02 -9.35 -34.55
CA GLY A 3 18.21 -10.48 -34.09
C GLY A 3 18.09 -10.55 -32.56
N VAL A 4 17.95 -9.40 -31.90
CA VAL A 4 17.81 -9.35 -30.43
C VAL A 4 16.32 -9.38 -30.10
N ASN A 5 15.89 -10.47 -29.49
CA ASN A 5 14.57 -10.57 -28.88
C ASN A 5 14.53 -9.68 -27.62
N HIS A 6 14.06 -8.43 -27.78
CA HIS A 6 13.93 -7.48 -26.68
C HIS A 6 12.88 -7.88 -25.62
N ASN A 7 12.11 -8.95 -25.83
CA ASN A 7 11.21 -9.50 -24.81
C ASN A 7 11.96 -10.17 -23.64
N LEU A 8 13.30 -10.23 -23.68
CA LEU A 8 14.17 -10.76 -22.61
C LEU A 8 14.96 -9.67 -21.85
N PHE A 9 14.53 -8.41 -21.92
CA PHE A 9 14.92 -7.38 -20.94
C PHE A 9 14.06 -7.32 -19.65
N PRO A 10 13.23 -8.31 -19.22
CA PRO A 10 12.55 -8.19 -17.95
C PRO A 10 13.58 -8.47 -16.86
N ARG A 11 14.00 -7.38 -16.21
CA ARG A 11 14.36 -7.28 -14.80
C ARG A 11 15.39 -8.33 -14.33
N PRO A 12 16.69 -7.99 -14.23
CA PRO A 12 17.58 -8.77 -13.39
C PRO A 12 17.01 -8.73 -11.97
N GLY A 13 16.41 -9.86 -11.56
CA GLY A 13 15.78 -10.05 -10.26
C GLY A 13 16.83 -9.96 -9.17
N TYR A 14 17.13 -8.75 -8.72
CA TYR A 14 17.72 -8.50 -7.42
C TYR A 14 16.60 -8.57 -6.40
N LEU A 15 16.23 -9.78 -5.96
CA LEU A 15 15.67 -10.22 -4.66
C LEU A 15 14.57 -9.42 -3.92
N ILE A 16 14.22 -8.21 -4.34
CA ILE A 16 13.25 -7.28 -3.78
C ILE A 16 12.77 -6.41 -4.97
N ASP A 17 11.82 -6.92 -5.76
CA ASP A 17 11.06 -6.10 -6.70
C ASP A 17 9.97 -5.39 -5.90
N ILE A 18 10.36 -4.40 -5.08
CA ILE A 18 9.37 -3.50 -4.45
C ILE A 18 8.85 -2.63 -5.60
N ALA A 19 7.70 -3.03 -6.15
CA ALA A 19 6.88 -2.09 -6.89
C ALA A 19 6.65 -0.88 -5.99
N CYS A 20 6.86 0.33 -6.52
CA CYS A 20 6.54 1.58 -5.82
C CYS A 20 5.01 1.70 -5.77
N GLU A 21 4.41 0.93 -4.87
CA GLU A 21 2.98 0.93 -4.58
C GLU A 21 2.71 1.90 -3.44
N SER A 22 1.55 2.56 -3.49
CA SER A 22 1.12 3.44 -2.41
C SER A 22 1.00 2.66 -1.11
N ILE A 23 1.45 3.26 0.00
CA ILE A 23 1.25 2.67 1.33
C ILE A 23 -0.20 2.82 1.83
N ALA A 24 -1.05 3.53 1.09
CA ALA A 24 -2.44 3.75 1.45
C ALA A 24 -3.23 2.43 1.47
N ALA A 25 -3.85 2.14 2.61
CA ALA A 25 -4.65 0.94 2.76
C ALA A 25 -5.93 1.00 1.90
N LYS A 26 -6.27 -0.10 1.22
CA LYS A 26 -7.51 -0.18 0.43
C LYS A 26 -8.77 -0.02 1.28
N VAL A 27 -8.74 -0.43 2.55
CA VAL A 27 -9.83 -0.28 3.53
C VAL A 27 -9.22 0.05 4.87
N LEU A 28 -9.83 0.98 5.60
CA LEU A 28 -9.39 1.37 6.94
C LEU A 28 -10.12 0.55 8.01
N PHE A 29 -9.44 0.37 9.14
CA PHE A 29 -9.98 -0.17 10.40
C PHE A 29 -10.59 -1.57 10.36
N THR A 30 -10.70 -2.25 9.21
CA THR A 30 -11.26 -3.63 9.12
C THR A 30 -10.66 -4.56 10.15
N ARG A 31 -9.34 -4.47 10.36
CA ARG A 31 -8.63 -5.28 11.35
C ARG A 31 -8.91 -4.85 12.79
N MET A 32 -9.04 -3.56 13.07
CA MET A 32 -9.47 -3.11 14.40
C MET A 32 -10.90 -3.59 14.70
N LEU A 33 -11.79 -3.50 13.71
CA LEU A 33 -13.18 -3.94 13.80
C LEU A 33 -13.28 -5.46 13.96
N SER A 34 -12.38 -6.26 13.38
CA SER A 34 -12.38 -7.72 13.59
C SER A 34 -11.93 -8.12 15.00
N HIS A 35 -11.19 -7.26 15.70
CA HIS A 35 -10.72 -7.47 17.07
C HIS A 35 -11.44 -6.57 18.10
N HIS A 36 -12.61 -6.03 17.75
CA HIS A 36 -13.29 -5.01 18.56
C HIS A 36 -13.54 -5.42 20.02
N GLU A 37 -13.84 -6.70 20.28
CA GLU A 37 -14.02 -7.21 21.65
C GLU A 37 -12.70 -7.23 22.44
N GLU A 38 -11.61 -7.70 21.81
CA GLU A 38 -10.29 -7.78 22.44
C GLU A 38 -9.70 -6.39 22.71
N ILE A 39 -9.96 -5.44 21.81
CA ILE A 39 -9.54 -4.04 21.95
C ILE A 39 -10.44 -3.31 22.97
N GLY A 40 -11.66 -3.80 23.20
CA GLY A 40 -12.64 -3.14 24.07
C GLY A 40 -13.25 -1.89 23.42
N LEU A 41 -13.55 -1.94 22.12
CA LEU A 41 -14.22 -0.85 21.43
C LEU A 41 -15.69 -0.72 21.86
N THR A 42 -16.14 0.51 22.09
CA THR A 42 -17.56 0.78 22.35
C THR A 42 -18.37 0.73 21.04
N ALA A 43 -19.68 0.53 21.15
CA ALA A 43 -20.58 0.57 19.99
C ALA A 43 -20.53 1.92 19.24
N GLU A 44 -20.31 3.01 19.96
CA GLU A 44 -20.13 4.35 19.38
C GLU A 44 -18.82 4.45 18.60
N GLN A 45 -17.70 4.00 19.18
CA GLN A 45 -16.41 3.95 18.49
C GLN A 45 -16.49 3.10 17.21
N ILE A 46 -17.13 1.92 17.29
CA ILE A 46 -17.33 1.04 16.13
C ILE A 46 -18.10 1.77 15.01
N SER A 47 -19.23 2.39 15.35
CA SER A 47 -20.06 3.10 14.37
C SER A 47 -19.29 4.25 13.71
N ARG A 48 -18.57 5.04 14.52
CA ARG A 48 -17.74 6.14 14.04
C ARG A 48 -16.60 5.69 13.14
N LEU A 49 -15.93 4.58 13.46
CA LEU A 49 -14.86 4.02 12.62
C LEU A 49 -15.40 3.53 11.27
N ILE A 50 -16.61 2.95 11.26
CA ILE A 50 -17.29 2.55 10.02
C ILE A 50 -17.59 3.78 9.15
N ASP A 51 -18.14 4.84 9.74
CA ASP A 51 -18.45 6.09 9.04
C ASP A 51 -17.19 6.74 8.44
N ILE A 52 -16.11 6.83 9.23
CA ILE A 52 -14.81 7.35 8.77
C ILE A 52 -14.27 6.52 7.61
N ASN A 53 -14.35 5.18 7.68
CA ASN A 53 -13.94 4.33 6.57
C ASN A 53 -14.82 4.54 5.33
N ALA A 54 -16.13 4.70 5.48
CA ALA A 54 -17.03 4.96 4.35
C ALA A 54 -16.68 6.28 3.64
N GLU A 55 -16.43 7.35 4.40
CA GLU A 55 -15.98 8.62 3.85
C GLU A 55 -14.62 8.52 3.16
N TYR A 56 -13.67 7.81 3.78
CA TYR A 56 -12.37 7.52 3.19
C TYR A 56 -12.52 6.82 1.83
N GLN A 57 -13.34 5.77 1.76
CA GLN A 57 -13.60 5.04 0.52
C GLN A 57 -14.18 5.94 -0.57
N ALA A 58 -15.16 6.77 -0.23
CA ALA A 58 -15.79 7.67 -1.20
C ALA A 58 -14.75 8.61 -1.84
N ARG A 59 -13.83 9.16 -1.04
CA ARG A 59 -12.76 10.04 -1.54
C ARG A 59 -11.67 9.27 -2.29
N LEU A 60 -11.29 8.10 -1.78
CA LEU A 60 -10.29 7.23 -2.39
C LEU A 60 -10.71 6.80 -3.80
N VAL A 61 -11.98 6.45 -4.00
CA VAL A 61 -12.52 6.08 -5.31
C VAL A 61 -12.37 7.23 -6.30
N ALA A 62 -12.66 8.47 -5.89
CA ALA A 62 -12.50 9.64 -6.77
C ALA A 62 -11.05 9.86 -7.20
N ILE A 63 -10.09 9.69 -6.28
CA ILE A 63 -8.65 9.76 -6.59
C ILE A 63 -8.27 8.65 -7.58
N ARG A 64 -8.69 7.41 -7.31
CA ARG A 64 -8.35 6.25 -8.17
C ARG A 64 -8.94 6.32 -9.56
N VAL A 65 -10.15 6.86 -9.70
CA VAL A 65 -10.75 7.12 -11.02
C VAL A 65 -9.89 8.12 -11.79
N SER A 66 -9.47 9.21 -11.14
CA SER A 66 -8.59 10.20 -11.74
C SER A 66 -7.22 9.61 -12.10
N PHE A 67 -6.69 8.74 -11.23
CA PHE A 67 -5.43 8.05 -11.45
C PHE A 67 -5.49 7.18 -12.70
N ALA A 68 -6.54 6.35 -12.82
CA ALA A 68 -6.75 5.50 -13.98
C ALA A 68 -6.87 6.29 -15.29
N GLN A 69 -7.56 7.44 -15.26
CA GLN A 69 -7.66 8.33 -16.41
C GLN A 69 -6.28 8.87 -16.85
N ILE A 70 -5.49 9.38 -15.91
CA ILE A 70 -4.16 9.91 -16.21
C ILE A 70 -3.20 8.80 -16.66
N THR A 71 -3.26 7.61 -16.06
CA THR A 71 -2.45 6.46 -16.49
C THR A 71 -2.77 6.06 -17.93
N GLU A 72 -4.04 6.05 -18.33
CA GLU A 72 -4.46 5.79 -19.71
C GLU A 72 -3.96 6.89 -20.68
N GLU A 73 -3.99 8.16 -20.25
CA GLU A 73 -3.44 9.28 -21.04
C GLU A 73 -1.92 9.22 -21.18
N LEU A 74 -1.22 8.71 -20.16
CA LEU A 74 0.23 8.49 -20.16
C LEU A 74 0.65 7.31 -21.03
N GLU A 75 -0.24 6.33 -21.27
CA GLU A 75 0.09 5.16 -22.09
C GLU A 75 0.56 5.60 -23.48
N HIS A 76 1.78 5.19 -23.86
CA HIS A 76 2.39 5.65 -25.09
C HIS A 76 1.68 5.06 -26.33
N LYS A 77 0.72 5.81 -26.86
CA LYS A 77 0.11 5.55 -28.17
C LYS A 77 1.16 5.88 -29.24
N ARG A 78 1.50 4.89 -30.07
CA ARG A 78 2.62 4.89 -31.03
C ARG A 78 2.78 6.23 -31.78
N GLY A 79 3.99 6.80 -31.78
CA GLY A 79 4.29 8.03 -32.54
C GLY A 79 5.64 8.66 -32.16
N ARG A 80 6.09 9.67 -32.92
CA ARG A 80 7.31 10.44 -32.59
C ARG A 80 7.00 11.41 -31.45
N LEU A 81 7.88 11.48 -30.46
CA LEU A 81 7.82 12.49 -29.39
C LEU A 81 8.41 13.79 -29.93
N ASP A 82 7.56 14.76 -30.26
CA ASP A 82 7.98 16.14 -30.47
C ASP A 82 8.03 16.90 -29.13
N THR A 83 8.52 18.14 -29.16
CA THR A 83 8.71 18.96 -27.94
C THR A 83 7.40 19.24 -27.21
N GLU A 84 6.31 19.45 -27.93
CA GLU A 84 4.99 19.70 -27.36
C GLU A 84 4.45 18.44 -26.66
N ALA A 85 4.59 17.28 -27.29
CA ALA A 85 4.21 15.99 -26.73
C ALA A 85 5.05 15.58 -25.52
N VAL A 86 6.27 16.10 -25.37
CA VAL A 86 7.10 15.93 -24.17
C VAL A 86 6.61 16.81 -23.03
N VAL A 87 6.29 18.08 -23.30
CA VAL A 87 5.76 19.00 -22.28
C VAL A 87 4.43 18.50 -21.72
N GLY A 88 3.46 18.17 -22.57
CA GLY A 88 2.17 17.66 -22.11
C GLY A 88 2.28 16.35 -21.32
N ARG A 89 3.22 15.47 -21.69
CA ARG A 89 3.50 14.26 -20.89
C ARG A 89 4.08 14.57 -19.52
N LYS A 90 4.95 15.57 -19.42
CA LYS A 90 5.50 15.98 -18.13
C LYS A 90 4.38 16.47 -17.20
N GLU A 91 3.46 17.28 -17.70
CA GLU A 91 2.30 17.74 -16.92
C GLU A 91 1.42 16.57 -16.44
N LEU A 92 1.21 15.56 -17.29
CA LEU A 92 0.49 14.35 -16.89
C LEU A 92 1.24 13.54 -15.82
N LEU A 93 2.57 13.44 -15.92
CA LEU A 93 3.40 12.78 -14.90
C LEU A 93 3.36 13.53 -13.57
N ASP A 94 3.41 14.87 -13.61
CA ASP A 94 3.32 15.70 -12.41
C ASP A 94 1.95 15.50 -11.72
N ARG A 95 0.86 15.53 -12.49
CA ARG A 95 -0.50 15.24 -11.97
C ARG A 95 -0.63 13.80 -11.44
N HIS A 96 -0.01 12.83 -12.09
CA HIS A 96 0.02 11.44 -11.62
C HIS A 96 0.72 11.31 -10.26
N ALA A 97 1.85 12.01 -10.08
CA ALA A 97 2.56 12.05 -8.81
C ALA A 97 1.75 12.78 -7.71
N GLU A 98 1.04 13.85 -8.06
CA GLU A 98 0.15 14.56 -7.14
C GLU A 98 -0.99 13.67 -6.65
N LEU A 99 -1.61 12.87 -7.54
CA LEU A 99 -2.65 11.93 -7.14
C LEU A 99 -2.12 10.82 -6.23
N PHE A 100 -0.91 10.32 -6.48
CA PHE A 100 -0.26 9.34 -5.61
C PHE A 100 -0.06 9.90 -4.20
N ARG A 101 0.49 11.12 -4.11
CA ARG A 101 0.65 11.84 -2.84
C ARG A 101 -0.70 12.06 -2.15
N ALA A 102 -1.73 12.46 -2.90
CA ALA A 102 -3.06 12.68 -2.35
C ALA A 102 -3.68 11.40 -1.79
N GLU A 103 -3.41 10.23 -2.40
CA GLU A 103 -3.85 8.93 -1.87
C GLU A 103 -3.23 8.64 -0.49
N GLU A 104 -1.93 8.88 -0.33
CA GLU A 104 -1.20 8.68 0.93
C GLU A 104 -1.59 9.71 2.01
N GLU A 105 -1.72 10.99 1.64
CA GLU A 105 -2.21 12.04 2.54
C GLU A 105 -3.63 11.73 3.04
N LEU A 106 -4.51 11.26 2.16
CA LEU A 106 -5.86 10.84 2.53
C LEU A 106 -5.81 9.68 3.54
N PHE A 107 -4.94 8.69 3.30
CA PHE A 107 -4.76 7.57 4.22
C PHE A 107 -4.33 8.01 5.61
N PHE A 108 -3.30 8.87 5.73
CA PHE A 108 -2.85 9.35 7.04
C PHE A 108 -3.88 10.25 7.72
N THR A 109 -4.58 11.08 6.96
CA THR A 109 -5.62 11.97 7.49
C THR A 109 -6.74 11.16 8.12
N TYR A 110 -7.32 10.22 7.37
CA TYR A 110 -8.43 9.40 7.86
C TYR A 110 -7.97 8.37 8.91
N GLY A 111 -6.75 7.84 8.79
CA GLY A 111 -6.13 7.05 9.84
C GLY A 111 -6.03 7.82 11.16
N GLY A 112 -5.55 9.06 11.11
CA GLY A 112 -5.47 9.97 12.25
C GLY A 112 -6.83 10.19 12.92
N HIS A 113 -7.87 10.50 12.15
CA HIS A 113 -9.23 10.66 12.68
C HIS A 113 -9.75 9.40 13.40
N GLY A 114 -9.40 8.21 12.91
CA GLY A 114 -9.75 6.96 13.59
C GLY A 114 -9.01 6.78 14.91
N HIS A 115 -7.72 7.10 14.94
CA HIS A 115 -6.90 7.02 16.14
C HIS A 115 -7.32 8.03 17.23
N GLU A 116 -7.83 9.21 16.85
CA GLU A 116 -8.39 10.19 17.79
C GLU A 116 -9.60 9.67 18.59
N LEU A 117 -10.28 8.63 18.10
CA LEU A 117 -11.40 8.00 18.80
C LEU A 117 -10.97 7.01 19.88
N LEU A 118 -9.70 6.65 19.93
CA LEU A 118 -9.18 5.55 20.74
C LEU A 118 -8.44 6.08 21.97
N THR A 119 -8.42 5.28 23.03
CA THR A 119 -7.53 5.54 24.18
C THR A 119 -6.13 4.99 23.92
N ASP A 120 -5.14 5.47 24.67
CA ASP A 120 -3.76 4.98 24.58
C ASP A 120 -3.67 3.47 24.86
N GLU A 121 -4.49 2.94 25.79
CA GLU A 121 -4.55 1.51 26.08
C GLU A 121 -5.13 0.69 24.93
N GLN A 122 -6.14 1.23 24.23
CA GLN A 122 -6.71 0.60 23.03
C GLN A 122 -5.67 0.57 21.90
N ILE A 123 -4.92 1.66 21.72
CA ILE A 123 -3.84 1.75 20.72
C ILE A 123 -2.73 0.73 21.04
N ALA A 124 -2.25 0.68 22.28
CA ALA A 124 -1.23 -0.30 22.69
C ALA A 124 -1.72 -1.75 22.49
N THR A 125 -3.01 -2.00 22.69
CA THR A 125 -3.62 -3.31 22.44
C THR A 125 -3.63 -3.65 20.95
N ILE A 126 -3.99 -2.70 20.09
CA ILE A 126 -3.94 -2.86 18.63
C ILE A 126 -2.53 -3.17 18.17
N ASP A 127 -1.52 -2.45 18.66
CA ASP A 127 -0.12 -2.69 18.30
C ASP A 127 0.33 -4.09 18.69
N ARG A 128 -0.04 -4.55 19.89
CA ARG A 128 0.27 -5.91 20.36
C ARG A 128 -0.35 -6.98 19.46
N ILE A 129 -1.63 -6.83 19.11
CA ILE A 129 -2.32 -7.73 18.16
C ILE A 129 -1.61 -7.71 16.81
N TYR A 130 -1.23 -6.51 16.34
CA TYR A 130 -0.55 -6.32 15.07
C TYR A 130 0.76 -7.09 14.99
N HIS A 131 1.60 -6.92 16.00
CA HIS A 131 2.89 -7.59 16.13
C HIS A 131 2.74 -9.10 16.25
N ALA A 132 1.82 -9.58 17.09
CA ALA A 132 1.60 -11.02 17.28
C ALA A 132 1.21 -11.73 15.98
N GLU A 133 0.27 -11.18 15.21
CA GLU A 133 -0.10 -11.75 13.91
C GLU A 133 1.02 -11.65 12.87
N LYS A 134 1.79 -10.55 12.86
CA LYS A 134 2.91 -10.38 11.95
C LYS A 134 3.97 -11.45 12.23
N ASP A 135 4.30 -11.66 13.50
CA ASP A 135 5.28 -12.66 13.92
C ASP A 135 4.80 -14.08 13.59
N ALA A 136 3.51 -14.37 13.78
CA ALA A 136 2.91 -15.65 13.39
C ALA A 136 3.06 -15.91 11.87
N ARG A 137 2.70 -14.93 11.03
CA ARG A 137 2.84 -15.07 9.56
C ARG A 137 4.29 -15.18 9.11
N LEU A 138 5.20 -14.42 9.72
CA LEU A 138 6.63 -14.54 9.42
C LEU A 138 7.18 -15.91 9.81
N ALA A 139 6.74 -16.46 10.95
CA ALA A 139 7.12 -17.80 11.38
C ALA A 139 6.65 -18.88 10.38
N GLU A 140 5.46 -18.73 9.80
CA GLU A 140 4.95 -19.62 8.75
C GLU A 140 5.80 -19.58 7.47
N LEU A 141 6.34 -18.41 7.10
CA LEU A 141 7.17 -18.24 5.90
C LEU A 141 8.61 -18.68 6.09
N LEU A 142 9.08 -18.73 7.34
CA LEU A 142 10.47 -18.99 7.70
C LEU A 142 11.07 -20.27 7.07
N PRO A 143 10.35 -21.42 6.99
CA PRO A 143 10.86 -22.61 6.34
C PRO A 143 11.09 -22.41 4.83
N SER A 144 10.12 -21.80 4.14
CA SER A 144 10.22 -21.52 2.70
C SER A 144 11.34 -20.55 2.38
N LEU A 145 11.51 -19.50 3.20
CA LEU A 145 12.58 -18.54 3.01
C LEU A 145 13.96 -19.17 3.26
N ASN A 146 14.10 -19.99 4.31
CA ASN A 146 15.34 -20.73 4.56
C ASN A 146 15.69 -21.72 3.45
N ASN A 147 14.68 -22.38 2.86
CA ASN A 147 14.89 -23.26 1.71
C ASN A 147 15.39 -22.50 0.47
N ALA A 148 15.01 -21.23 0.29
CA ALA A 148 15.41 -20.42 -0.86
C ALA A 148 16.85 -19.89 -0.77
N VAL A 149 17.36 -19.64 0.44
CA VAL A 149 18.71 -19.06 0.66
C VAL A 149 19.74 -20.07 1.18
N GLY A 150 19.29 -21.25 1.59
CA GLY A 150 20.14 -22.34 2.03
C GLY A 150 20.96 -22.95 0.89
N PRO A 151 22.15 -23.53 1.18
CA PRO A 151 22.76 -23.70 2.51
C PRO A 151 23.62 -22.50 2.98
N ALA A 152 23.81 -21.48 2.14
CA ALA A 152 24.75 -20.39 2.41
C ALA A 152 24.30 -19.45 3.53
N PHE A 153 22.99 -19.30 3.73
CA PHE A 153 22.40 -18.43 4.75
C PHE A 153 21.30 -19.17 5.51
N ARG A 154 21.10 -18.76 6.77
CA ARG A 154 19.95 -19.14 7.59
C ARG A 154 19.33 -17.88 8.17
N LEU A 155 18.06 -17.66 7.86
CA LEU A 155 17.25 -16.61 8.45
C LEU A 155 16.77 -17.08 9.83
N THR A 156 16.94 -16.21 10.82
CA THR A 156 16.45 -16.40 12.19
C THR A 156 15.60 -15.19 12.57
N ALA A 157 14.52 -15.41 13.31
CA ALA A 157 13.81 -14.30 13.93
C ALA A 157 14.75 -13.59 14.92
N ALA A 158 14.71 -12.26 14.96
CA ALA A 158 15.38 -11.52 16.01
C ALA A 158 14.70 -11.87 17.34
N THR A 159 15.42 -12.51 18.26
CA THR A 159 14.97 -12.67 19.64
C THR A 159 15.10 -11.32 20.34
N ALA A 160 13.98 -10.76 20.79
CA ALA A 160 13.94 -9.63 21.70
C ALA A 160 14.59 -9.98 23.06
#